data_AF-V9IFF6-F1
#
_entry.id   AF-V9IFF6-F1
#
_cell.length_a   1.000
_cell.length_b   1.000
_cell.length_c   1.000
_cell.angle_alpha   90.00
_cell.angle_beta   90.00
_cell.angle_gamma   90.00
#
_symmetry.space_group_name_H-M   'P 1'
#
loop_
_entity.id
_entity.type
_entity.pdbx_description
1 polymer ?
#
loop_
_entity_poly.entity_id
_entity_poly.type
_entity_poly.pdbx_seq_one_letter_code
_entity_poly.pdbx_strand_id
1 'polypeptide(L)'
;MEGHEDDELEDLNSTIYTFPPNVQNVIEQVLPSTDPLDQPNFNVVDYINSLFPTEQSLSNIDDVVNNMELKIRNIDKEIRSVVRGQTNVGQDGRAALEDAQKVIKQLFVHIKDIKDKAEQSEEVVKEITRDIKQLDFAKRNLTASITALNHLHMLVEGVDTLKVLTQKKQYGEIVLPLQAVMEVMQHFNSYMDIPQVKQLSDEVRQIHVELAQQITADFKQAFSGQNPKYFNQLTEGCLVLSVLDPKVKKDLLTWFVGIQLQEYAHLFDENQDFAWLDKIDRRYAWIKKHLLDFESKFGAIFPQDWEISERIAVQFCHVTREDLTKLMHKRRSEIDVKLLLYAIQRTSNFESLLAKRFSGITLENLDVGNKKNTTDMTDNKVPGNPFEQNEQV
;
A
#
# COMPACT_ATOMS: atom_id res chain seq x y z
N MET A 1 85.87 -21.83 43.10
CA MET A 1 85.26 -20.83 44.00
C MET A 1 84.51 -21.64 45.04
N GLU A 2 85.29 -22.18 45.97
CA GLU A 2 84.81 -22.72 47.24
C GLU A 2 84.90 -21.58 48.25
N GLY A 3 83.90 -21.47 49.11
CA GLY A 3 83.87 -20.48 50.20
C GLY A 3 82.65 -19.58 50.13
N HIS A 4 81.51 -20.07 50.61
CA HIS A 4 80.41 -19.29 51.22
C HIS A 4 79.29 -20.24 51.67
N GLU A 5 79.58 -21.26 52.48
CA GLU A 5 78.53 -22.10 53.09
C GLU A 5 78.67 -22.29 54.61
N ASP A 6 79.67 -21.67 55.28
CA ASP A 6 79.93 -21.92 56.71
C ASP A 6 79.51 -20.78 57.67
N ASP A 7 78.88 -19.69 57.21
CA ASP A 7 78.57 -18.51 58.06
C ASP A 7 77.08 -18.38 58.50
N GLU A 8 76.19 -19.34 58.20
CA GLU A 8 74.75 -19.23 58.56
C GLU A 8 74.33 -19.98 59.84
N LEU A 9 75.26 -20.54 60.62
CA LEU A 9 74.93 -21.38 61.78
C LEU A 9 75.13 -20.72 63.16
N GLU A 10 75.52 -19.44 63.24
CA GLU A 10 75.79 -18.79 64.55
C GLU A 10 74.67 -17.89 65.14
N ASP A 11 73.56 -17.63 64.45
CA ASP A 11 72.52 -16.70 64.93
C ASP A 11 71.26 -17.37 65.58
N LEU A 12 71.39 -18.60 66.08
CA LEU A 12 70.32 -19.27 66.83
C LEU A 12 70.32 -18.95 68.34
N ASN A 13 70.86 -17.80 68.75
CA ASN A 13 70.75 -17.31 70.12
C ASN A 13 69.63 -16.26 70.24
N SER A 14 68.47 -16.72 70.72
CA SER A 14 67.45 -15.99 71.50
C SER A 14 67.06 -14.57 71.02
N THR A 15 66.26 -14.47 69.95
CA THR A 15 65.50 -13.25 69.64
C THR A 15 64.04 -13.44 70.03
N ILE A 16 63.59 -12.75 71.09
CA ILE A 16 62.16 -12.64 71.42
C ILE A 16 61.51 -11.79 70.32
N TYR A 17 60.68 -12.41 69.47
CA TYR A 17 59.93 -11.70 68.42
C TYR A 17 58.91 -10.76 69.07
N THR A 18 59.12 -9.46 68.97
CA THR A 18 58.16 -8.45 69.47
C THR A 18 57.31 -7.94 68.30
N PHE A 19 56.02 -8.29 68.28
CA PHE A 19 55.11 -7.84 67.20
C PHE A 19 54.66 -6.39 67.41
N PRO A 20 54.33 -5.64 66.33
CA PRO A 20 53.73 -4.32 66.44
C PRO A 20 52.42 -4.34 67.25
N PRO A 21 52.10 -3.29 68.02
CA PRO A 21 50.97 -3.30 68.98
C PRO A 21 49.60 -3.55 68.34
N ASN A 22 49.40 -3.14 67.07
CA ASN A 22 48.17 -3.43 66.34
C ASN A 22 48.02 -4.92 65.98
N VAL A 23 49.13 -5.61 65.72
CA VAL A 23 49.14 -7.04 65.37
C VAL A 23 48.91 -7.86 66.64
N GLN A 24 49.54 -7.50 67.75
CA GLN A 24 49.34 -8.14 69.05
C GLN A 24 47.86 -8.08 69.50
N ASN A 25 47.22 -6.91 69.38
CA ASN A 25 45.81 -6.74 69.74
C ASN A 25 44.85 -7.60 68.91
N VAL A 26 45.17 -7.81 67.62
CA VAL A 26 44.35 -8.67 66.74
C VAL A 26 44.59 -10.14 67.05
N ILE A 27 45.83 -10.54 67.33
CA ILE A 27 46.17 -11.91 67.74
C ILE A 27 45.44 -12.25 69.05
N GLU A 28 45.44 -11.36 70.05
CA GLU A 28 44.75 -11.58 71.33
C GLU A 28 43.22 -11.68 71.19
N GLN A 29 42.62 -11.04 70.17
CA GLN A 29 41.18 -11.17 69.87
C GLN A 29 40.83 -12.48 69.16
N VAL A 30 41.70 -12.98 68.29
CA VAL A 30 41.44 -14.17 67.45
C VAL A 30 41.87 -15.46 68.15
N LEU A 31 42.89 -15.39 69.01
CA LEU A 31 43.44 -16.51 69.79
C LEU A 31 43.59 -16.08 71.26
N PRO A 32 42.49 -16.06 72.05
CA PRO A 32 42.58 -15.74 73.46
C PRO A 32 43.28 -16.88 74.21
N SER A 33 44.53 -16.65 74.63
CA SER A 33 45.25 -17.59 75.49
C SER A 33 45.25 -17.11 76.95
N THR A 34 44.94 -18.03 77.86
CA THR A 34 45.08 -17.82 79.31
C THR A 34 46.38 -18.41 79.85
N ASP A 35 47.27 -18.93 78.99
CA ASP A 35 48.55 -19.49 79.40
C ASP A 35 49.54 -18.36 79.75
N PRO A 36 50.11 -18.34 80.98
CA PRO A 36 51.14 -17.38 81.36
C PRO A 36 52.34 -17.36 80.39
N LEU A 37 52.65 -18.49 79.74
CA LEU A 37 53.75 -18.63 78.79
C LEU A 37 53.56 -17.85 77.48
N ASP A 38 52.31 -17.50 77.14
CA ASP A 38 51.97 -16.77 75.91
C ASP A 38 51.99 -15.25 76.10
N GLN A 39 52.26 -14.75 77.32
CA GLN A 39 52.29 -13.32 77.60
C GLN A 39 53.59 -12.65 77.08
N PRO A 40 53.49 -11.47 76.44
CA PRO A 40 54.63 -10.80 75.83
C PRO A 40 55.69 -10.32 76.86
N ASN A 41 55.31 -10.22 78.14
CA ASN A 41 56.16 -9.83 79.26
C ASN A 41 56.45 -11.00 80.22
N PHE A 42 56.45 -12.24 79.72
CA PHE A 42 56.68 -13.43 80.53
C PHE A 42 57.97 -13.34 81.37
N ASN A 43 57.82 -13.38 82.69
CA ASN A 43 58.94 -13.42 83.62
C ASN A 43 59.19 -14.85 84.10
N VAL A 44 60.27 -15.46 83.61
CA VAL A 44 60.70 -16.82 83.93
C VAL A 44 60.87 -17.02 85.44
N VAL A 45 61.42 -16.01 86.14
CA VAL A 45 61.73 -16.11 87.58
C VAL A 45 60.44 -16.11 88.40
N ASP A 46 59.50 -15.23 88.09
CA ASP A 46 58.20 -15.16 88.78
C ASP A 46 57.37 -16.42 88.51
N TYR A 47 57.44 -16.96 87.29
CA TYR A 47 56.75 -18.20 86.93
C TYR A 47 57.32 -19.42 87.67
N ILE A 48 58.65 -19.56 87.74
CA ILE A 48 59.31 -20.62 88.51
C ILE A 48 58.98 -20.49 90.01
N ASN A 49 59.01 -19.27 90.55
CA ASN A 49 58.65 -19.00 91.94
C ASN A 49 57.16 -19.28 92.24
N SER A 50 56.28 -19.15 91.24
CA SER A 50 54.86 -19.54 91.36
C SER A 50 54.66 -21.06 91.38
N LEU A 51 55.53 -21.81 90.68
CA LEU A 51 55.52 -23.27 90.64
C LEU A 51 56.16 -23.88 91.91
N PHE A 52 57.15 -23.20 92.49
CA PHE A 52 57.84 -23.63 93.71
C PHE A 52 57.88 -22.51 94.78
N PRO A 53 56.76 -22.22 95.48
CA PRO A 53 56.67 -21.09 96.41
C PRO A 53 57.43 -21.29 97.72
N THR A 54 57.69 -22.53 98.11
CA THR A 54 58.37 -22.89 99.36
C THR A 54 59.36 -24.03 99.15
N GLU A 55 60.38 -24.14 100.00
CA GLU A 55 61.45 -25.15 99.89
C GLU A 55 60.94 -26.60 99.94
N GLN A 56 59.78 -26.84 100.56
CA GLN A 56 59.10 -28.15 100.56
C GLN A 56 58.50 -28.52 99.19
N SER A 57 58.22 -27.54 98.33
CA SER A 57 57.63 -27.75 96.99
C SER A 57 58.64 -28.34 95.99
N LEU A 58 59.93 -28.22 96.29
CA LEU A 58 61.04 -28.79 95.51
C LEU A 58 61.04 -30.32 95.50
N SER A 59 60.31 -30.98 96.41
CA SER A 59 60.15 -32.44 96.37
C SER A 59 59.39 -32.93 95.13
N ASN A 60 58.58 -32.07 94.50
CA ASN A 60 57.75 -32.41 93.33
C ASN A 60 58.38 -31.96 92.00
N ILE A 61 59.67 -31.63 92.02
CA ILE A 61 60.37 -31.08 90.85
C ILE A 61 60.34 -32.04 89.67
N ASP A 62 60.52 -33.34 89.93
CA ASP A 62 60.52 -34.36 88.88
C ASP A 62 59.14 -34.50 88.20
N ASP A 63 58.05 -34.35 88.96
CA ASP A 63 56.68 -34.39 88.40
C ASP A 63 56.37 -33.16 87.55
N VAL A 64 56.83 -31.98 87.96
CA VAL A 64 56.67 -30.74 87.18
C VAL A 64 57.51 -30.79 85.92
N VAL A 65 58.76 -31.27 85.99
CA VAL A 65 59.64 -31.46 84.84
C VAL A 65 59.03 -32.46 83.86
N ASN A 66 58.55 -33.60 84.33
CA ASN A 66 57.89 -34.60 83.48
C ASN A 66 56.64 -34.05 82.79
N ASN A 67 55.82 -33.27 83.49
CA ASN A 67 54.66 -32.60 82.88
C ASN A 67 55.07 -31.57 81.83
N MET A 68 56.16 -30.83 82.07
CA MET A 68 56.69 -29.87 81.10
C MET A 68 57.25 -30.58 79.87
N GLU A 69 58.01 -31.66 80.05
CA GLU A 69 58.49 -32.50 78.94
C GLU A 69 57.33 -33.09 78.13
N LEU A 70 56.26 -33.53 78.79
CA LEU A 70 55.08 -34.08 78.12
C LEU A 70 54.32 -33.00 77.36
N LYS A 71 54.22 -31.78 77.90
CA LYS A 71 53.68 -30.61 77.20
C LYS A 71 54.53 -30.25 75.97
N ILE A 72 55.86 -30.20 76.10
CA ILE A 72 56.77 -29.93 74.98
C ILE A 72 56.57 -30.99 73.88
N ARG A 73 56.52 -32.28 74.23
CA ARG A 73 56.27 -33.35 73.25
C ARG A 73 54.90 -33.24 72.56
N ASN A 74 53.87 -32.83 73.28
CA ASN A 74 52.54 -32.63 72.69
C ASN A 74 52.52 -31.44 71.73
N ILE A 75 53.10 -30.31 72.12
CA ILE A 75 53.22 -29.11 71.29
C ILE A 75 54.06 -29.42 70.04
N ASP A 76 55.19 -30.11 70.17
CA ASP A 76 55.99 -30.55 69.01
C ASP A 76 55.20 -31.45 68.05
N LYS A 77 54.32 -32.31 68.58
CA LYS A 77 53.45 -33.16 67.78
C LYS A 77 52.39 -32.34 67.05
N GLU A 78 51.80 -31.36 67.72
CA GLU A 78 50.81 -30.44 67.13
C GLU A 78 51.44 -29.55 66.06
N ILE A 79 52.58 -28.92 66.35
CA ILE A 79 53.36 -28.13 65.38
C ILE A 79 53.67 -29.00 64.16
N ARG A 80 54.18 -30.22 64.35
CA ARG A 80 54.47 -31.13 63.24
C ARG A 80 53.22 -31.46 62.43
N SER A 81 52.07 -31.62 63.07
CA SER A 81 50.81 -31.89 62.36
C SER A 81 50.33 -30.67 61.56
N VAL A 82 50.40 -29.47 62.14
CA VAL A 82 49.98 -28.23 61.49
C VAL A 82 50.90 -27.90 60.32
N VAL A 83 52.21 -28.01 60.50
CA VAL A 83 53.21 -27.77 59.44
C VAL A 83 53.01 -28.74 58.29
N ARG A 84 52.77 -30.04 58.56
CA ARG A 84 52.44 -31.01 57.51
C ARG A 84 51.11 -30.71 56.82
N GLY A 85 50.09 -30.29 57.57
CA GLY A 85 48.79 -29.89 57.02
C GLY A 85 48.89 -28.66 56.10
N GLN A 86 49.66 -27.64 56.49
CA GLN A 86 49.91 -26.45 55.70
C GLN A 86 50.68 -26.74 54.41
N THR A 87 51.69 -27.62 54.45
CA THR A 87 52.45 -28.02 53.25
C THR A 87 51.55 -28.69 52.20
N ASN A 88 50.66 -29.59 52.64
CA ASN A 88 49.75 -30.28 51.73
C ASN A 88 48.67 -29.34 51.17
N VAL A 89 48.04 -28.51 52.00
CA VAL A 89 47.02 -27.55 51.55
C VAL A 89 47.62 -26.48 50.62
N GLY A 90 48.86 -26.06 50.85
CA GLY A 90 49.58 -25.14 49.97
C GLY A 90 49.91 -25.75 48.60
N GLN A 91 50.27 -27.04 48.55
CA GLN A 91 50.47 -27.77 47.30
C GLN A 91 49.16 -27.98 46.54
N ASP A 92 48.10 -28.43 47.21
CA ASP A 92 46.78 -28.65 46.60
C ASP A 92 46.18 -27.33 46.10
N GLY A 93 46.32 -26.24 46.87
CA GLY A 93 45.88 -24.91 46.47
C GLY A 93 46.62 -24.40 45.23
N ARG A 94 47.94 -24.60 45.15
CA ARG A 94 48.72 -24.28 43.94
C ARG A 94 48.30 -25.13 42.74
N ALA A 95 48.10 -26.43 42.92
CA ALA A 95 47.65 -27.33 41.86
C ALA A 95 46.26 -26.95 41.33
N ALA A 96 45.32 -26.65 42.22
CA ALA A 96 43.98 -26.19 41.84
C ALA A 96 44.01 -24.85 41.09
N LEU A 97 44.90 -23.93 41.49
CA LEU A 97 45.05 -22.63 40.83
C LEU A 97 45.69 -22.76 39.45
N GLU A 98 46.69 -23.65 39.29
CA GLU A 98 47.27 -23.98 37.99
C GLU A 98 46.24 -24.63 37.06
N ASP A 99 45.40 -25.52 37.58
CA ASP A 99 44.36 -26.18 36.80
C ASP A 99 43.28 -25.19 36.36
N ALA A 100 42.81 -24.32 37.28
CA ALA A 100 41.90 -23.23 36.94
C ALA A 100 42.50 -22.30 35.87
N GLN A 101 43.79 -21.97 35.97
CA GLN A 101 44.47 -21.14 34.97
C GLN A 101 44.56 -21.83 33.60
N LYS A 102 44.75 -23.15 33.55
CA LYS A 102 44.69 -23.94 32.31
C LYS A 102 43.30 -23.92 31.70
N VAL A 103 42.25 -24.14 32.50
CA VAL A 103 40.85 -24.12 32.05
C VAL A 103 40.48 -22.74 31.52
N ILE A 104 40.88 -21.66 32.19
CA ILE A 104 40.64 -20.29 31.74
C ILE A 104 41.34 -20.03 30.40
N LYS A 105 42.59 -20.48 30.22
CA LYS A 105 43.30 -20.37 28.93
C LYS A 105 42.55 -21.12 27.82
N GLN A 106 42.06 -22.33 28.10
CA GLN A 106 41.26 -23.10 27.14
C GLN A 106 39.93 -22.40 26.82
N LEU A 107 39.27 -21.78 27.80
CA LEU A 107 38.05 -21.01 27.59
C LEU A 107 38.29 -19.83 26.64
N PHE A 108 39.40 -19.09 26.80
CA PHE A 108 39.74 -18.00 25.89
C PHE A 108 39.95 -18.48 24.45
N VAL A 109 40.59 -19.65 24.29
CA VAL A 109 40.73 -20.27 22.97
C VAL A 109 39.36 -20.62 22.39
N HIS A 110 38.49 -21.27 23.17
CA HIS A 110 37.15 -21.61 22.71
C HIS A 110 36.27 -20.39 22.38
N ILE A 111 36.34 -19.32 23.17
CA ILE A 111 35.61 -18.07 22.90
C ILE A 111 36.12 -17.46 21.59
N LYS A 112 37.43 -17.47 21.37
CA LYS A 112 38.02 -16.98 20.12
C LYS A 112 37.56 -17.83 18.93
N ASP A 113 37.60 -19.16 19.04
CA ASP A 113 37.13 -20.05 17.99
C ASP A 113 35.63 -19.87 17.68
N ILE A 114 34.79 -19.65 18.71
CA ILE A 114 33.37 -19.36 18.52
C ILE A 114 33.18 -18.03 17.81
N LYS A 115 33.94 -16.99 18.20
CA LYS A 115 33.89 -15.68 17.53
C LYS A 115 34.29 -15.79 16.06
N ASP A 116 35.39 -16.46 15.77
CA ASP A 116 35.89 -16.62 14.40
C ASP A 116 34.89 -17.42 13.55
N LYS A 117 34.26 -18.47 14.11
CA LYS A 117 33.18 -19.21 13.44
C LYS A 117 31.91 -18.39 13.25
N ALA A 118 31.56 -17.54 14.22
CA ALA A 118 30.39 -16.66 14.11
C ALA A 118 30.59 -15.60 13.02
N GLU A 119 31.79 -15.02 12.91
CA GLU A 119 32.15 -14.07 11.86
C GLU A 119 32.12 -14.72 10.47
N GLN A 120 32.68 -15.92 10.34
CA GLN A 120 32.57 -16.71 9.11
C GLN A 120 31.10 -17.05 8.77
N SER A 121 30.29 -17.39 9.78
CA SER A 121 28.86 -17.68 9.57
C SER A 121 28.08 -16.44 9.14
N GLU A 122 28.39 -15.27 9.71
CA GLU A 122 27.80 -13.99 9.30
C GLU A 122 28.14 -13.66 7.84
N GLU A 123 29.40 -13.83 7.43
CA GLU A 123 29.84 -13.61 6.05
C GLU A 123 29.08 -14.52 5.07
N VAL A 124 28.98 -15.82 5.38
CA VAL A 124 28.22 -16.78 4.57
C VAL A 124 26.74 -16.38 4.46
N VAL A 125 26.10 -15.99 5.57
CA VAL A 125 24.69 -15.54 5.56
C VAL A 125 24.52 -14.25 4.74
N LYS A 126 25.49 -13.34 4.81
CA LYS A 126 25.48 -12.10 4.02
C LYS A 126 25.59 -12.40 2.52
N GLU A 127 26.38 -13.38 2.12
CA GLU A 127 26.42 -13.84 0.72
C GLU A 127 25.11 -14.48 0.30
N ILE A 128 24.54 -15.38 1.11
CA ILE A 128 23.25 -16.02 0.82
C ILE A 128 22.15 -14.97 0.62
N THR A 129 22.07 -13.97 1.50
CA THR A 129 21.05 -12.91 1.41
C THR A 129 21.26 -12.00 0.19
N ARG A 130 22.51 -11.75 -0.22
CA ARG A 130 22.82 -11.05 -1.48
C ARG A 130 22.30 -11.84 -2.68
N ASP A 131 22.55 -13.15 -2.71
CA ASP A 131 22.16 -14.00 -3.82
C ASP A 131 20.63 -14.17 -3.90
N ILE A 132 19.94 -14.29 -2.76
CA ILE A 132 18.48 -14.25 -2.67
C ILE A 132 17.94 -12.95 -3.28
N LYS A 133 18.55 -11.81 -2.94
CA LYS A 133 18.13 -10.51 -3.49
C LYS A 133 18.31 -10.43 -5.01
N GLN A 134 19.42 -10.97 -5.54
CA GLN A 134 19.63 -11.06 -6.99
C GLN A 134 18.59 -11.96 -7.66
N LEU A 135 18.26 -13.10 -7.04
CA LEU A 135 17.25 -14.02 -7.53
C LEU A 135 15.85 -13.38 -7.52
N ASP A 136 15.51 -12.60 -6.50
CA ASP A 136 14.26 -11.83 -6.45
C ASP A 136 14.19 -10.78 -7.56
N PHE A 137 15.28 -10.07 -7.84
CA PHE A 137 15.33 -9.15 -8.98
C PHE A 137 15.16 -9.89 -10.31
N ALA A 138 15.83 -11.03 -10.49
CA ALA A 138 15.69 -11.85 -11.68
C ALA A 138 14.24 -12.35 -11.84
N LYS A 139 13.64 -12.88 -10.77
CA LYS A 139 12.25 -13.33 -10.75
C LYS A 139 11.30 -12.19 -11.14
N ARG A 140 11.43 -11.02 -10.52
CA ARG A 140 10.57 -9.87 -10.80
C ARG A 140 10.71 -9.39 -12.25
N ASN A 141 11.93 -9.29 -12.75
CA ASN A 141 12.18 -8.90 -14.14
C ASN A 141 11.64 -9.93 -15.13
N LEU A 142 11.81 -11.22 -14.85
CA LEU A 142 11.26 -12.29 -15.69
C LEU A 142 9.73 -12.28 -15.68
N THR A 143 9.09 -12.14 -14.53
CA THR A 143 7.63 -12.02 -14.45
C THR A 143 7.14 -10.80 -15.22
N ALA A 144 7.77 -9.64 -15.06
CA ALA A 144 7.42 -8.44 -15.81
C ALA A 144 7.56 -8.64 -17.33
N SER A 145 8.65 -9.26 -17.78
CA SER A 145 8.88 -9.59 -19.19
C SER A 145 7.85 -10.57 -19.75
N ILE A 146 7.49 -11.62 -18.98
CA ILE A 146 6.46 -12.59 -19.39
C ILE A 146 5.10 -11.92 -19.51
N THR A 147 4.71 -11.11 -18.51
CA THR A 147 3.45 -10.36 -18.56
C THR A 147 3.41 -9.39 -19.74
N ALA A 148 4.48 -8.63 -19.96
CA ALA A 148 4.57 -7.72 -21.11
C ALA A 148 4.48 -8.48 -22.44
N LEU A 149 5.13 -9.63 -22.57
CA LEU A 149 5.07 -10.43 -23.79
C LEU A 149 3.66 -11.00 -24.03
N ASN A 150 3.00 -11.50 -22.99
CA ASN A 150 1.62 -11.98 -23.08
C ASN A 150 0.66 -10.84 -23.48
N HIS A 151 0.83 -9.65 -22.89
CA HIS A 151 0.03 -8.49 -23.25
C HIS A 151 0.29 -8.05 -24.70
N LEU A 152 1.53 -8.11 -25.17
CA LEU A 152 1.85 -7.80 -26.56
C LEU A 152 1.22 -8.82 -27.51
N HIS A 153 1.25 -10.10 -27.16
CA HIS A 153 0.59 -11.15 -27.94
C HIS A 153 -0.91 -10.93 -28.04
N MET A 154 -1.59 -10.67 -26.91
CA MET A 154 -3.01 -10.33 -26.89
C MET A 154 -3.33 -9.09 -27.72
N LEU A 155 -2.45 -8.08 -27.69
CA LEU A 155 -2.64 -6.86 -28.47
C LEU A 155 -2.55 -7.14 -29.98
N VAL A 156 -1.55 -7.90 -30.44
CA VAL A 156 -1.40 -8.27 -31.85
C VAL A 156 -2.60 -9.09 -32.33
N GLU A 157 -2.98 -10.14 -31.60
CA GLU A 157 -4.12 -10.99 -31.95
C GLU A 157 -5.45 -10.21 -31.92
N GLY A 158 -5.60 -9.32 -30.93
CA GLY A 158 -6.75 -8.43 -30.79
C GLY A 158 -6.87 -7.46 -31.96
N VAL A 159 -5.77 -6.84 -32.39
CA VAL A 159 -5.77 -5.96 -33.57
C VAL A 159 -6.14 -6.72 -34.84
N ASP A 160 -5.59 -7.91 -35.07
CA ASP A 160 -5.90 -8.71 -36.26
C ASP A 160 -7.37 -9.16 -36.26
N THR A 161 -7.89 -9.58 -35.10
CA THR A 161 -9.30 -9.93 -34.92
C THR A 161 -10.20 -8.72 -35.19
N LEU A 162 -9.86 -7.54 -34.64
CA LEU A 162 -10.61 -6.31 -34.86
C LEU A 162 -10.63 -5.89 -36.32
N LYS A 163 -9.52 -6.03 -37.06
CA LYS A 163 -9.49 -5.76 -38.50
C LYS A 163 -10.49 -6.64 -39.25
N VAL A 164 -10.51 -7.95 -38.96
CA VAL A 164 -11.43 -8.89 -39.62
C VAL A 164 -12.89 -8.57 -39.28
N LEU A 165 -13.20 -8.31 -38.01
CA LEU A 165 -14.57 -7.98 -37.59
C LEU A 165 -15.06 -6.64 -38.17
N THR A 166 -14.16 -5.65 -38.24
CA THR A 166 -14.45 -4.33 -38.86
C THR A 166 -14.82 -4.49 -40.33
N GLN A 167 -14.03 -5.27 -41.08
CA GLN A 167 -14.30 -5.55 -42.50
C GLN A 167 -15.63 -6.27 -42.73
N LYS A 168 -15.98 -7.21 -41.84
CA LYS A 168 -17.26 -7.95 -41.91
C LYS A 168 -18.46 -7.16 -41.38
N LYS A 169 -18.23 -5.97 -40.80
CA LYS A 169 -19.25 -5.12 -40.16
C LYS A 169 -20.02 -5.81 -39.02
N GLN A 170 -19.38 -6.74 -38.29
CA GLN A 170 -20.00 -7.46 -37.17
C GLN A 170 -19.88 -6.64 -35.88
N TYR A 171 -20.64 -5.54 -35.76
CA TYR A 171 -20.49 -4.59 -34.65
C TYR A 171 -20.72 -5.22 -33.26
N GLY A 172 -21.64 -6.18 -33.13
CA GLY A 172 -21.92 -6.83 -31.85
C GLY A 172 -20.72 -7.56 -31.25
N GLU A 173 -19.84 -8.11 -32.10
CA GLU A 173 -18.65 -8.85 -31.66
C GLU A 173 -17.42 -7.94 -31.44
N ILE A 174 -17.47 -6.67 -31.87
CA ILE A 174 -16.33 -5.74 -31.81
C ILE A 174 -16.17 -5.13 -30.42
N VAL A 175 -17.26 -4.97 -29.66
CA VAL A 175 -17.27 -4.23 -28.39
C VAL A 175 -16.25 -4.80 -27.39
N LEU A 176 -16.29 -6.12 -27.13
CA LEU A 176 -15.42 -6.74 -26.13
C LEU A 176 -13.93 -6.77 -26.55
N PRO A 177 -13.57 -7.20 -27.77
CA PRO A 177 -12.18 -7.13 -28.23
C PRO A 177 -11.64 -5.71 -28.27
N LEU A 178 -12.47 -4.71 -28.63
CA LEU A 178 -12.05 -3.31 -28.66
C LEU A 178 -11.72 -2.80 -27.26
N GLN A 179 -12.57 -3.08 -26.26
CA GLN A 179 -12.31 -2.72 -24.87
C GLN A 179 -11.03 -3.38 -24.34
N ALA A 180 -10.86 -4.68 -24.58
CA ALA A 180 -9.67 -5.42 -24.16
C ALA A 180 -8.40 -4.85 -24.79
N VAL A 181 -8.41 -4.56 -26.09
CA VAL A 181 -7.29 -3.94 -26.81
C VAL A 181 -6.99 -2.55 -26.25
N MET A 182 -8.01 -1.74 -25.97
CA MET A 182 -7.83 -0.41 -25.36
C MET A 182 -7.20 -0.48 -23.97
N GLU A 183 -7.65 -1.40 -23.12
CA GLU A 183 -7.09 -1.60 -21.78
C GLU A 183 -5.63 -2.06 -21.84
N VAL A 184 -5.34 -3.08 -22.65
CA VAL A 184 -3.97 -3.58 -22.85
C VAL A 184 -3.06 -2.49 -23.41
N MET A 185 -3.55 -1.67 -24.34
CA MET A 185 -2.79 -0.56 -24.92
C MET A 185 -2.38 0.49 -23.87
N GLN A 186 -3.18 0.71 -22.81
CA GLN A 186 -2.81 1.64 -21.75
C GLN A 186 -1.52 1.22 -21.03
N HIS A 187 -1.30 -0.08 -20.84
CA HIS A 187 -0.07 -0.62 -20.25
C HIS A 187 1.15 -0.42 -21.16
N PHE A 188 0.95 -0.22 -22.48
CA PHE A 188 2.02 0.00 -23.44
C PHE A 188 2.36 1.47 -23.71
N ASN A 189 1.66 2.42 -23.07
CA ASN A 189 1.93 3.85 -23.25
C ASN A 189 3.37 4.26 -22.90
N SER A 190 4.01 3.60 -21.94
CA SER A 190 5.42 3.84 -21.59
C SER A 190 6.42 3.20 -22.57
N TYR A 191 5.95 2.36 -23.50
CA TYR A 191 6.77 1.61 -24.45
C TYR A 191 6.66 2.18 -25.88
N MET A 192 6.11 3.39 -26.04
CA MET A 192 5.88 4.03 -27.33
C MET A 192 7.16 4.38 -28.11
N ASP A 193 8.31 4.35 -27.44
CA ASP A 193 9.62 4.51 -28.08
C ASP A 193 9.98 3.30 -28.97
N ILE A 194 9.34 2.15 -28.74
CA ILE A 194 9.54 0.93 -29.53
C ILE A 194 8.73 1.06 -30.83
N PRO A 195 9.37 1.05 -32.02
CA PRO A 195 8.69 1.26 -33.30
C PRO A 195 7.52 0.30 -33.56
N GLN A 196 7.67 -0.97 -33.17
CA GLN A 196 6.65 -2.00 -33.37
C GLN A 196 5.41 -1.75 -32.51
N VAL A 197 5.59 -1.32 -31.26
CA VAL A 197 4.49 -0.97 -30.35
C VAL A 197 3.78 0.28 -30.85
N LYS A 198 4.55 1.26 -31.35
CA LYS A 198 4.00 2.47 -31.95
C LYS A 198 3.17 2.15 -33.20
N GLN A 199 3.68 1.28 -34.08
CA GLN A 199 2.92 0.83 -35.26
C GLN A 199 1.59 0.18 -34.85
N LEU A 200 1.62 -0.71 -33.86
CA LEU A 200 0.42 -1.37 -33.36
C LEU A 200 -0.58 -0.35 -32.75
N SER A 201 -0.08 0.65 -32.02
CA SER A 201 -0.90 1.76 -31.54
C SER A 201 -1.55 2.55 -32.67
N ASP A 202 -0.80 2.81 -33.75
CA ASP A 202 -1.30 3.55 -34.91
C ASP A 202 -2.35 2.73 -35.67
N GLU A 203 -2.18 1.40 -35.75
CA GLU A 203 -3.17 0.48 -36.32
C GLU A 203 -4.47 0.45 -35.48
N VAL A 204 -4.38 0.41 -34.14
CA VAL A 204 -5.56 0.54 -33.26
C VAL A 204 -6.25 1.88 -33.51
N ARG A 205 -5.49 2.99 -33.57
CA ARG A 205 -6.07 4.31 -33.84
C ARG A 205 -6.75 4.36 -35.21
N GLN A 206 -6.17 3.72 -36.22
CA GLN A 206 -6.76 3.63 -37.54
C GLN A 206 -8.09 2.86 -37.52
N ILE A 207 -8.16 1.73 -36.80
CA ILE A 207 -9.40 0.96 -36.62
C ILE A 207 -10.47 1.81 -35.92
N HIS A 208 -10.10 2.60 -34.91
CA HIS A 208 -11.04 3.52 -34.24
C HIS A 208 -11.64 4.52 -35.22
N VAL A 209 -10.81 5.14 -36.07
CA VAL A 209 -11.25 6.12 -37.07
C VAL A 209 -12.12 5.45 -38.14
N GLU A 210 -11.72 4.28 -38.60
CA GLU A 210 -12.45 3.49 -39.60
C GLU A 210 -13.84 3.09 -39.08
N LEU A 211 -13.92 2.53 -37.87
CA LEU A 211 -15.19 2.18 -37.22
C LEU A 211 -16.09 3.39 -37.05
N ALA A 212 -15.55 4.52 -36.57
CA ALA A 212 -16.30 5.76 -36.42
C ALA A 212 -16.92 6.24 -37.75
N GLN A 213 -16.12 6.24 -38.82
CA GLN A 213 -16.57 6.64 -40.16
C GLN A 213 -17.59 5.66 -40.72
N GLN A 214 -17.32 4.36 -40.59
CA GLN A 214 -18.15 3.29 -41.11
C GLN A 214 -19.52 3.25 -40.44
N ILE A 215 -19.57 3.30 -39.10
CA ILE A 215 -20.82 3.35 -38.34
C ILE A 215 -21.59 4.61 -38.72
N THR A 216 -20.94 5.78 -38.76
CA THR A 216 -21.60 7.05 -39.14
C THR A 216 -22.17 7.00 -40.57
N ALA A 217 -21.47 6.37 -41.52
CA ALA A 217 -21.93 6.20 -42.89
C ALA A 217 -23.12 5.23 -42.96
N ASP A 218 -23.08 4.12 -42.23
CA ASP A 218 -24.17 3.14 -42.16
C ASP A 218 -25.43 3.77 -41.54
N PHE A 219 -25.29 4.61 -40.50
CA PHE A 219 -26.37 5.44 -39.96
C PHE A 219 -26.95 6.36 -41.05
N LYS A 220 -26.12 7.14 -41.73
CA LYS A 220 -26.57 8.03 -42.82
C LYS A 220 -27.33 7.29 -43.91
N GLN A 221 -26.86 6.11 -44.31
CA GLN A 221 -27.49 5.30 -45.34
C GLN A 221 -28.83 4.71 -44.86
N ALA A 222 -28.89 4.17 -43.65
CA ALA A 222 -30.10 3.55 -43.11
C ALA A 222 -31.24 4.57 -42.96
N PHE A 223 -30.92 5.79 -42.53
CA PHE A 223 -31.91 6.87 -42.36
C PHE A 223 -32.30 7.55 -43.69
N SER A 224 -31.47 7.45 -44.74
CA SER A 224 -31.82 7.91 -46.08
C SER A 224 -32.67 6.89 -46.87
N GLY A 225 -32.51 5.59 -46.60
CA GLY A 225 -33.17 4.50 -47.32
C GLY A 225 -34.32 3.80 -46.58
N GLN A 226 -34.58 4.14 -45.30
CA GLN A 226 -35.63 3.59 -44.44
C GLN A 226 -35.76 2.05 -44.51
N ASN A 227 -34.65 1.32 -44.45
CA ASN A 227 -34.67 -0.13 -44.60
C ASN A 227 -34.50 -0.84 -43.25
N PRO A 228 -35.56 -1.45 -42.68
CA PRO A 228 -35.58 -1.91 -41.29
C PRO A 228 -34.64 -3.07 -40.98
N LYS A 229 -34.09 -3.74 -42.01
CA LYS A 229 -33.12 -4.83 -41.84
C LYS A 229 -31.79 -4.40 -41.23
N TYR A 230 -31.45 -3.11 -41.30
CA TYR A 230 -30.19 -2.59 -40.76
C TYR A 230 -30.29 -2.14 -39.30
N PHE A 231 -31.48 -2.10 -38.70
CA PHE A 231 -31.65 -1.56 -37.35
C PHE A 231 -30.92 -2.34 -36.26
N ASN A 232 -30.90 -3.67 -36.32
CA ASN A 232 -30.14 -4.48 -35.36
C ASN A 232 -28.64 -4.19 -35.42
N GLN A 233 -28.11 -4.07 -36.65
CA GLN A 233 -26.70 -3.73 -36.88
C GLN A 233 -26.36 -2.33 -36.37
N LEU A 234 -27.30 -1.38 -36.48
CA LEU A 234 -27.13 -0.03 -35.92
C LEU A 234 -27.17 -0.01 -34.39
N THR A 235 -28.05 -0.81 -33.76
CA THR A 235 -28.07 -0.95 -32.30
C THR A 235 -26.73 -1.45 -31.78
N GLU A 236 -26.18 -2.49 -32.42
CA GLU A 236 -24.85 -2.99 -32.11
C GLU A 236 -23.77 -1.93 -32.38
N GLY A 237 -23.89 -1.17 -33.46
CA GLY A 237 -23.03 -0.03 -33.78
C GLY A 237 -23.05 1.07 -32.71
N CYS A 238 -24.20 1.34 -32.09
CA CYS A 238 -24.31 2.27 -30.96
C CYS A 238 -23.49 1.81 -29.75
N LEU A 239 -23.44 0.51 -29.48
CA LEU A 239 -22.64 -0.04 -28.38
C LEU A 239 -21.15 0.18 -28.66
N VAL A 240 -20.70 -0.07 -29.89
CA VAL A 240 -19.31 0.21 -30.31
C VAL A 240 -19.01 1.71 -30.20
N LEU A 241 -19.93 2.58 -30.64
CA LEU A 241 -19.79 4.03 -30.56
C LEU A 241 -19.72 4.57 -29.12
N SER A 242 -20.36 3.86 -28.18
CA SER A 242 -20.35 4.22 -26.75
C SER A 242 -18.99 3.92 -26.10
N VAL A 243 -18.24 2.97 -26.65
CA VAL A 243 -16.86 2.63 -26.22
C VAL A 243 -15.81 3.51 -26.92
N LEU A 244 -16.10 3.94 -28.16
CA LEU A 244 -15.28 4.87 -28.94
C LEU A 244 -15.22 6.26 -28.30
N ASP A 245 -14.47 7.17 -28.97
CA ASP A 245 -14.33 8.56 -28.53
C ASP A 245 -15.70 9.28 -28.41
N PRO A 246 -16.02 9.89 -27.25
CA PRO A 246 -17.25 10.64 -27.03
C PRO A 246 -17.52 11.72 -28.09
N LYS A 247 -16.48 12.24 -28.73
CA LYS A 247 -16.61 13.22 -29.81
C LYS A 247 -17.38 12.67 -31.01
N VAL A 248 -17.12 11.43 -31.41
CA VAL A 248 -17.80 10.80 -32.55
C VAL A 248 -19.29 10.62 -32.23
N LYS A 249 -19.61 10.18 -31.01
CA LYS A 249 -20.99 10.11 -30.50
C LYS A 249 -21.67 11.47 -30.58
N LYS A 250 -21.00 12.54 -30.15
CA LYS A 250 -21.55 13.91 -30.21
C LYS A 250 -21.84 14.33 -31.65
N ASP A 251 -20.90 14.15 -32.56
CA ASP A 251 -21.04 14.54 -33.97
C ASP A 251 -22.19 13.78 -34.65
N LEU A 252 -22.32 12.47 -34.39
CA LEU A 252 -23.43 11.66 -34.88
C LEU A 252 -24.78 12.15 -34.35
N LEU A 253 -24.86 12.40 -33.04
CA LEU A 253 -26.08 12.89 -32.40
C LEU A 253 -26.50 14.26 -32.93
N THR A 254 -25.55 15.19 -33.10
CA THR A 254 -25.83 16.51 -33.68
C THR A 254 -26.37 16.39 -35.10
N TRP A 255 -25.76 15.56 -35.94
CA TRP A 255 -26.27 15.28 -37.29
C TRP A 255 -27.67 14.66 -37.26
N PHE A 256 -27.89 13.67 -36.40
CA PHE A 256 -29.15 12.95 -36.32
C PHE A 256 -30.31 13.86 -35.86
N VAL A 257 -30.11 14.62 -34.79
CA VAL A 257 -31.10 15.59 -34.29
C VAL A 257 -31.39 16.66 -35.35
N GLY A 258 -30.38 17.09 -36.11
CA GLY A 258 -30.55 18.01 -37.23
C GLY A 258 -31.49 17.48 -38.31
N ILE A 259 -31.36 16.20 -38.67
CA ILE A 259 -32.28 15.54 -39.62
C ILE A 259 -33.70 15.47 -39.07
N GLN A 260 -33.87 15.09 -37.80
CA GLN A 260 -35.21 14.98 -37.19
C GLN A 260 -35.95 16.31 -37.20
N LEU A 261 -35.24 17.42 -37.02
CA LEU A 261 -35.81 18.78 -37.02
C LEU A 261 -35.82 19.46 -38.40
N GLN A 262 -35.39 18.77 -39.46
CA GLN A 262 -35.38 19.35 -40.81
C GLN A 262 -36.80 19.63 -41.31
N GLU A 263 -37.75 18.70 -41.07
CA GLU A 263 -39.16 18.90 -41.41
C GLU A 263 -39.75 20.09 -40.63
N TYR A 264 -39.41 20.21 -39.35
CA TYR A 264 -39.83 21.35 -38.52
C TYR A 264 -39.35 22.69 -39.08
N ALA A 265 -38.06 22.77 -39.44
CA ALA A 265 -37.48 23.98 -40.00
C ALA A 265 -38.17 24.42 -41.30
N HIS A 266 -38.60 23.46 -42.14
CA HIS A 266 -39.35 23.78 -43.35
C HIS A 266 -40.81 24.17 -43.08
N LEU A 267 -41.50 23.48 -42.18
CA LEU A 267 -42.91 23.74 -41.87
C LEU A 267 -43.14 25.10 -41.19
N PHE A 268 -42.17 25.55 -40.39
CA PHE A 268 -42.27 26.77 -39.60
C PHE A 268 -41.26 27.85 -40.00
N ASP A 269 -40.78 27.78 -41.24
CA ASP A 269 -39.97 28.81 -41.88
C ASP A 269 -40.66 30.18 -41.82
N GLU A 270 -39.88 31.25 -41.83
CA GLU A 270 -40.37 32.62 -41.65
C GLU A 270 -41.44 33.05 -42.67
N ASN A 271 -41.46 32.42 -43.85
CA ASN A 271 -42.39 32.72 -44.93
C ASN A 271 -43.71 31.94 -44.84
N GLN A 272 -43.86 31.03 -43.88
CA GLN A 272 -45.06 30.22 -43.71
C GLN A 272 -46.08 30.90 -42.79
N ASP A 273 -47.37 30.84 -43.15
CA ASP A 273 -48.48 31.44 -42.38
C ASP A 273 -48.74 30.76 -41.03
N PHE A 274 -48.11 29.61 -40.78
CA PHE A 274 -48.21 28.86 -39.53
C PHE A 274 -47.04 29.14 -38.58
N ALA A 275 -46.06 29.95 -39.00
CA ALA A 275 -44.86 30.24 -38.23
C ALA A 275 -45.06 31.33 -37.16
N TRP A 276 -46.13 32.13 -37.27
CA TRP A 276 -46.38 33.27 -36.39
C TRP A 276 -46.88 32.88 -34.99
N LEU A 277 -46.76 33.81 -34.03
CA LEU A 277 -47.04 33.61 -32.61
C LEU A 277 -48.50 33.21 -32.31
N ASP A 278 -49.44 33.56 -33.20
CA ASP A 278 -50.86 33.24 -33.06
C ASP A 278 -51.12 31.72 -33.09
N LYS A 279 -50.20 30.96 -33.69
CA LYS A 279 -50.26 29.49 -33.82
C LYS A 279 -49.06 28.79 -33.17
N ILE A 280 -48.48 29.39 -32.13
CA ILE A 280 -47.35 28.81 -31.39
C ILE A 280 -47.66 27.41 -30.82
N ASP A 281 -48.94 27.15 -30.55
CA ASP A 281 -49.42 25.84 -30.11
C ASP A 281 -49.24 24.74 -31.15
N ARG A 282 -49.24 25.07 -32.45
CA ARG A 282 -48.90 24.12 -33.52
C ARG A 282 -47.45 23.65 -33.44
N ARG A 283 -46.51 24.54 -33.08
CA ARG A 283 -45.10 24.17 -32.88
C ARG A 283 -44.98 23.15 -31.74
N TYR A 284 -45.69 23.38 -30.63
CA TYR A 284 -45.71 22.46 -29.49
C TYR A 284 -46.43 21.15 -29.79
N ALA A 285 -47.55 21.18 -30.52
CA ALA A 285 -48.25 19.95 -30.93
C ALA A 285 -47.37 19.11 -31.87
N TRP A 286 -46.65 19.76 -32.78
CA TRP A 286 -45.74 19.08 -33.71
C TRP A 286 -44.65 18.32 -32.96
N ILE A 287 -43.94 18.96 -32.03
CA ILE A 287 -42.85 18.28 -31.31
C ILE A 287 -43.36 17.14 -30.42
N LYS A 288 -44.53 17.30 -29.78
CA LYS A 288 -45.14 16.21 -29.00
C LYS A 288 -45.39 14.98 -29.86
N LYS A 289 -46.05 15.18 -31.01
CA LYS A 289 -46.32 14.10 -31.96
C LYS A 289 -45.03 13.48 -32.49
N HIS A 290 -44.07 14.33 -32.87
CA HIS A 290 -42.79 13.88 -33.41
C HIS A 290 -41.99 13.05 -32.39
N LEU A 291 -41.98 13.44 -31.11
CA LEU A 291 -41.31 12.65 -30.06
C LEU A 291 -41.99 11.28 -29.86
N LEU A 292 -43.31 11.20 -29.89
CA LEU A 292 -44.04 9.92 -29.81
C LEU A 292 -43.77 9.03 -31.04
N ASP A 293 -43.80 9.61 -32.24
CA ASP A 293 -43.47 8.92 -33.49
C ASP A 293 -42.01 8.46 -33.51
N PHE A 294 -41.09 9.23 -32.93
CA PHE A 294 -39.69 8.87 -32.79
C PHE A 294 -39.49 7.71 -31.80
N GLU A 295 -40.06 7.81 -30.59
CA GLU A 295 -39.92 6.79 -29.55
C GLU A 295 -40.48 5.44 -30.03
N SER A 296 -41.61 5.45 -30.73
CA SER A 296 -42.21 4.23 -31.28
C SER A 296 -41.40 3.59 -32.41
N LYS A 297 -40.75 4.38 -33.27
CA LYS A 297 -40.02 3.87 -34.45
C LYS A 297 -38.56 3.55 -34.17
N PHE A 298 -37.89 4.37 -33.35
CA PHE A 298 -36.43 4.35 -33.19
C PHE A 298 -35.98 4.17 -31.74
N GLY A 299 -36.89 4.19 -30.77
CA GLY A 299 -36.55 4.07 -29.34
C GLY A 299 -35.80 2.79 -28.98
N ALA A 300 -35.99 1.69 -29.73
CA ALA A 300 -35.29 0.42 -29.51
C ALA A 300 -33.87 0.35 -30.12
N ILE A 301 -33.51 1.30 -31.00
CA ILE A 301 -32.22 1.27 -31.70
C ILE A 301 -31.13 1.94 -30.87
N PHE A 302 -31.50 2.99 -30.15
CA PHE A 302 -30.56 3.78 -29.39
C PHE A 302 -30.53 3.37 -27.92
N PRO A 303 -29.34 3.32 -27.30
CA PRO A 303 -29.23 3.14 -25.86
C PRO A 303 -29.99 4.23 -25.09
N GLN A 304 -30.64 3.87 -23.99
CA GLN A 304 -31.46 4.80 -23.20
C GLN A 304 -30.62 5.94 -22.60
N ASP A 305 -29.36 5.67 -22.23
CA ASP A 305 -28.42 6.65 -21.69
C ASP A 305 -28.03 7.75 -22.69
N TRP A 306 -28.37 7.61 -23.97
CA TRP A 306 -28.12 8.65 -24.97
C TRP A 306 -29.15 9.80 -24.90
N GLU A 307 -30.31 9.54 -24.28
CA GLU A 307 -31.39 10.51 -24.04
C GLU A 307 -31.76 11.33 -25.29
N ILE A 308 -31.95 10.64 -26.42
CA ILE A 308 -32.14 11.29 -27.72
C ILE A 308 -33.43 12.11 -27.77
N SER A 309 -34.52 11.63 -27.17
CA SER A 309 -35.79 12.38 -27.07
C SER A 309 -35.58 13.74 -26.38
N GLU A 310 -34.78 13.78 -25.32
CA GLU A 310 -34.45 15.02 -24.62
C GLU A 310 -33.59 15.93 -25.51
N ARG A 311 -32.59 15.38 -26.22
CA ARG A 311 -31.74 16.16 -27.14
C ARG A 311 -32.54 16.79 -28.29
N ILE A 312 -33.51 16.08 -28.85
CA ILE A 312 -34.41 16.62 -29.87
C ILE A 312 -35.24 17.76 -29.26
N ALA A 313 -35.78 17.60 -28.06
CA ALA A 313 -36.55 18.64 -27.38
C ALA A 313 -35.70 19.90 -27.08
N VAL A 314 -34.47 19.72 -26.61
CA VAL A 314 -33.53 20.83 -26.36
C VAL A 314 -33.21 21.57 -27.66
N GLN A 315 -32.85 20.85 -28.72
CA GLN A 315 -32.54 21.49 -30.00
C GLN A 315 -33.77 22.17 -30.62
N PHE A 316 -34.95 21.57 -30.49
CA PHE A 316 -36.22 22.19 -30.87
C PHE A 316 -36.44 23.52 -30.14
N CYS A 317 -36.17 23.58 -28.84
CA CYS A 317 -36.30 24.81 -28.05
C CYS A 317 -35.31 25.89 -28.54
N HIS A 318 -34.06 25.50 -28.84
CA HIS A 318 -33.07 26.43 -29.39
C HIS A 318 -33.48 26.99 -30.76
N VAL A 319 -33.87 26.13 -31.71
CA VAL A 319 -34.31 26.55 -33.04
C VAL A 319 -35.56 27.43 -32.94
N THR A 320 -36.54 27.02 -32.14
CA THR A 320 -37.77 27.79 -31.94
C THR A 320 -37.50 29.17 -31.35
N ARG A 321 -36.59 29.28 -30.37
CA ARG A 321 -36.18 30.57 -29.80
C ARG A 321 -35.56 31.47 -30.86
N GLU A 322 -34.65 30.95 -31.67
CA GLU A 322 -33.99 31.72 -32.72
C GLU A 322 -34.97 32.19 -33.80
N ASP A 323 -35.84 31.29 -34.27
CA ASP A 323 -36.85 31.58 -35.29
C ASP A 323 -37.86 32.61 -34.80
N LEU A 324 -38.39 32.44 -33.58
CA LEU A 324 -39.32 33.39 -32.98
C LEU A 324 -38.65 34.75 -32.75
N THR A 325 -37.38 34.79 -32.36
CA THR A 325 -36.63 36.04 -32.20
C THR A 325 -36.55 36.82 -33.53
N LYS A 326 -36.21 36.14 -34.63
CA LYS A 326 -36.16 36.74 -35.97
C LYS A 326 -37.54 37.20 -36.45
N LEU A 327 -38.55 36.34 -36.30
CA LEU A 327 -39.93 36.63 -36.69
C LEU A 327 -40.52 37.83 -35.95
N MET A 328 -40.36 37.88 -34.62
CA MET A 328 -40.83 39.00 -33.80
C MET A 328 -40.12 40.30 -34.14
N HIS A 329 -38.83 40.25 -34.50
CA HIS A 329 -38.11 41.44 -34.94
C HIS A 329 -38.67 42.00 -36.25
N LYS A 330 -38.98 41.12 -37.22
CA LYS A 330 -39.51 41.48 -38.54
C LYS A 330 -40.94 42.01 -38.51
N ARG A 331 -41.82 41.39 -37.71
CA ARG A 331 -43.26 41.74 -37.61
C ARG A 331 -43.58 42.51 -36.32
N ARG A 332 -42.67 43.40 -35.89
CA ARG A 332 -42.78 44.12 -34.61
C ARG A 332 -44.07 44.92 -34.47
N SER A 333 -44.60 45.45 -35.57
CA SER A 333 -45.85 46.21 -35.61
C SER A 333 -47.12 45.38 -35.38
N GLU A 334 -47.05 44.06 -35.57
CA GLU A 334 -48.19 43.14 -35.44
C GLU A 334 -48.29 42.54 -34.01
N ILE A 335 -47.40 42.95 -33.11
CA ILE A 335 -47.33 42.43 -31.74
C ILE A 335 -48.26 43.23 -30.84
N ASP A 336 -49.31 42.56 -30.33
CA ASP A 336 -50.22 43.07 -29.30
C ASP A 336 -50.03 42.32 -27.97
N VAL A 337 -50.39 42.97 -26.86
CA VAL A 337 -50.34 42.43 -25.49
C VAL A 337 -51.14 41.13 -25.38
N LYS A 338 -52.31 41.03 -26.02
CA LYS A 338 -53.13 39.81 -26.01
C LYS A 338 -52.43 38.63 -26.67
N LEU A 339 -51.75 38.88 -27.78
CA LEU A 339 -50.99 37.87 -28.52
C LEU A 339 -49.78 37.37 -27.69
N LEU A 340 -49.07 38.30 -27.04
CA LEU A 340 -47.95 37.95 -26.15
C LEU A 340 -48.41 37.15 -24.93
N LEU A 341 -49.49 37.57 -24.26
CA LEU A 341 -50.06 36.82 -23.13
C LEU A 341 -50.47 35.41 -23.53
N TYR A 342 -51.13 35.26 -24.69
CA TYR A 342 -51.47 33.96 -25.26
C TYR A 342 -50.21 33.11 -25.48
N ALA A 343 -49.19 33.65 -26.14
CA ALA A 343 -47.96 32.92 -26.46
C ALA A 343 -47.19 32.51 -25.20
N ILE A 344 -47.02 33.41 -24.22
CA ILE A 344 -46.34 33.14 -22.95
C ILE A 344 -47.07 32.05 -22.17
N GLN A 345 -48.41 32.13 -22.08
CA GLN A 345 -49.19 31.11 -21.37
C GLN A 345 -49.03 29.72 -22.01
N ARG A 346 -49.07 29.63 -23.35
CA ARG A 346 -48.90 28.36 -24.07
C ARG A 346 -47.47 27.83 -23.92
N THR A 347 -46.48 28.71 -23.97
CA THR A 347 -45.06 28.38 -23.79
C THR A 347 -44.80 27.83 -22.39
N SER A 348 -45.28 28.53 -21.34
CA SER A 348 -45.10 28.11 -19.94
C SER A 348 -45.75 26.75 -19.64
N ASN A 349 -46.92 26.49 -20.21
CA ASN A 349 -47.58 25.18 -20.09
C ASN A 349 -46.76 24.07 -20.76
N PHE A 350 -46.14 24.37 -21.92
CA PHE A 350 -45.27 23.43 -22.63
C PHE A 350 -43.96 23.18 -21.88
N GLU A 351 -43.30 24.21 -21.37
CA GLU A 351 -42.08 24.11 -20.55
C GLU A 351 -42.33 23.28 -19.30
N SER A 352 -43.46 23.50 -18.61
CA SER A 352 -43.87 22.70 -17.44
C SER A 352 -44.06 21.23 -17.78
N LEU A 353 -44.46 20.91 -19.01
CA LEU A 353 -44.61 19.54 -19.47
C LEU A 353 -43.24 18.91 -19.78
N LEU A 354 -42.35 19.63 -20.46
CA LEU A 354 -40.97 19.16 -20.70
C LEU A 354 -40.23 18.90 -19.38
N ALA A 355 -40.36 19.80 -18.41
CA ALA A 355 -39.73 19.65 -17.09
C ALA A 355 -40.26 18.45 -16.30
N LYS A 356 -41.49 17.98 -16.58
CA LYS A 356 -42.02 16.74 -15.99
C LYS A 356 -41.54 15.48 -16.72
N ARG A 357 -41.25 15.58 -18.02
CA ARG A 357 -40.90 14.43 -18.88
C ARG A 357 -39.41 14.11 -18.84
N PHE A 358 -38.56 15.14 -18.75
CA PHE A 358 -37.11 15.04 -18.92
C PHE A 358 -36.37 15.45 -17.64
N SER A 359 -35.23 14.80 -17.39
CA SER A 359 -34.41 15.02 -16.20
C SER A 359 -33.49 16.24 -16.33
N GLY A 360 -33.13 16.64 -17.56
CA GLY A 360 -32.26 17.79 -17.82
C GLY A 360 -30.77 17.45 -17.96
N ILE A 361 -30.41 16.16 -17.97
CA ILE A 361 -29.02 15.67 -18.07
C ILE A 361 -28.33 16.16 -19.36
N THR A 362 -29.11 16.43 -20.42
CA THR A 362 -28.56 16.88 -21.70
C THR A 362 -28.21 18.37 -21.72
N LEU A 363 -28.76 19.15 -20.78
CA LEU A 363 -28.47 20.58 -20.60
C LEU A 363 -27.17 20.79 -19.80
N GLU A 364 -26.91 19.96 -18.78
CA GLU A 364 -25.71 20.05 -17.95
C GLU A 364 -24.40 19.76 -18.72
N ASN A 365 -24.47 18.98 -19.80
CA ASN A 365 -23.31 18.67 -20.63
C ASN A 365 -22.87 19.80 -21.58
N LEU A 366 -23.64 20.89 -21.70
CA LEU A 366 -23.28 22.08 -22.45
C LEU A 366 -22.52 23.11 -21.60
N ASP A 367 -22.72 23.05 -20.28
CA ASP A 367 -22.14 23.98 -19.33
C ASP A 367 -21.31 23.22 -18.27
N VAL A 368 -19.99 23.31 -18.41
CA VAL A 368 -18.98 23.12 -17.35
C VAL A 368 -18.37 21.71 -17.21
N GLY A 369 -17.13 21.60 -17.70
CA GLY A 369 -16.11 20.80 -17.01
C GLY A 369 -15.90 21.36 -15.61
N ASN A 370 -16.67 20.86 -14.64
CA ASN A 370 -16.51 20.96 -13.18
C ASN A 370 -17.88 20.72 -12.52
N LYS A 371 -18.16 19.47 -12.14
CA LYS A 371 -18.32 19.06 -10.73
C LYS A 371 -18.70 17.58 -10.67
N LYS A 372 -18.06 16.89 -9.73
CA LYS A 372 -18.22 15.47 -9.43
C LYS A 372 -19.62 15.17 -8.85
N ASN A 373 -20.13 14.03 -9.31
CA ASN A 373 -20.99 13.04 -8.65
C ASN A 373 -21.78 13.46 -7.40
N THR A 374 -23.10 13.42 -7.53
CA THR A 374 -23.99 12.81 -6.53
C THR A 374 -25.05 12.02 -7.27
N THR A 375 -24.83 10.72 -7.36
CA THR A 375 -25.85 9.71 -7.63
C THR A 375 -26.78 9.62 -6.43
N ASP A 376 -28.04 10.04 -6.59
CA ASP A 376 -29.14 9.51 -5.78
C ASP A 376 -29.98 8.61 -6.69
N MET A 377 -29.92 7.31 -6.41
CA MET A 377 -30.86 6.33 -6.92
C MET A 377 -32.20 6.58 -6.24
N THR A 378 -33.19 7.05 -6.99
CA THR A 378 -34.60 6.94 -6.59
C THR A 378 -35.40 6.21 -7.66
N ASP A 379 -35.73 4.98 -7.32
CA ASP A 379 -36.94 4.21 -7.64
C ASP A 379 -37.57 4.42 -9.03
N ASN A 380 -37.43 3.38 -9.86
CA ASN A 380 -38.15 3.15 -11.10
C ASN A 380 -39.67 3.08 -10.85
N LYS A 381 -40.35 4.23 -10.91
CA LYS A 381 -41.69 4.31 -11.46
C LYS A 381 -41.63 5.18 -12.69
N VAL A 382 -41.69 4.55 -13.87
CA VAL A 382 -41.91 5.25 -15.14
C VAL A 382 -43.22 6.03 -14.99
N PRO A 383 -43.20 7.36 -14.85
CA PRO A 383 -44.42 8.14 -14.92
C PRO A 383 -44.86 8.06 -16.38
N GLY A 384 -46.11 7.65 -16.63
CA GLY A 384 -46.65 7.55 -17.99
C GLY A 384 -46.37 8.81 -18.79
N ASN A 385 -46.05 8.64 -20.07
CA ASN A 385 -45.61 9.73 -20.95
C ASN A 385 -46.64 10.88 -20.94
N PRO A 386 -46.31 12.08 -20.41
CA PRO A 386 -47.25 13.21 -20.33
C PRO A 386 -47.72 13.71 -21.70
N PHE A 387 -47.06 13.27 -22.79
CA PHE A 387 -47.50 13.55 -24.15
C PHE A 387 -48.75 12.76 -24.56
N GLU A 388 -49.00 11.58 -23.97
CA GLU A 388 -50.14 10.71 -24.32
C GLU A 388 -51.46 11.17 -23.68
N GLN A 389 -51.41 12.00 -22.63
CA GLN A 389 -52.59 12.40 -21.85
C GLN A 389 -53.43 13.53 -22.49
N ASN A 390 -53.01 14.08 -23.64
CA ASN A 390 -53.63 15.27 -24.23
C ASN A 390 -54.45 15.04 -25.52
N GLU A 391 -54.71 13.79 -25.93
CA GLU A 391 -55.56 13.50 -27.12
C GLU A 391 -57.07 13.46 -26.84
N GLN A 392 -57.51 13.82 -25.63
CA GLN A 392 -58.92 14.04 -25.33
C GLN A 392 -59.13 15.46 -24.81
N VAL A 393 -59.37 16.42 -25.72
CA VAL A 393 -60.44 17.45 -25.72
C VAL A 393 -60.44 18.15 -27.07
#